data_AF-A0A1G6WBB3-F1
#
_entry.id   AF-A0A1G6WBB3-F1
#
_cell.length_a   1.000
_cell.length_b   1.000
_cell.length_c   1.000
_cell.angle_alpha   90.00
_cell.angle_beta   90.00
_cell.angle_gamma   90.00
#
_symmetry.space_group_name_H-M   'P 1'
#
loop_
_entity.id
_entity.type
_entity.pdbx_description
1 polymer ?
#
loop_
_entity_poly.entity_id
_entity_poly.type
_entity_poly.pdbx_seq_one_letter_code
_entity_poly.pdbx_strand_id
1 'polypeptide(L)' 'MDRAQFDRFRVRVDEAARHACHALLALDALRTSDDPDERAAYSDVHDLIADLSSLRVELDRWPEPVDD' A
#
# COMPACT_ATOMS: atom_id res chain seq x y z
N MET A 1 -0.10 -9.95 -19.45
CA MET A 1 -0.13 -10.50 -18.08
C MET A 1 -1.30 -11.46 -18.07
N ASP A 2 -1.04 -12.74 -17.83
CA ASP A 2 -2.11 -13.75 -17.72
C ASP A 2 -2.94 -13.54 -16.45
N ARG A 3 -4.11 -14.19 -16.38
CA ARG A 3 -5.02 -14.06 -15.24
C ARG A 3 -4.34 -14.40 -13.91
N ALA A 4 -3.56 -15.47 -13.87
CA ALA A 4 -2.90 -15.92 -12.65
C ALA A 4 -1.83 -14.92 -12.17
N GLN A 5 -1.13 -14.26 -13.08
CA GLN A 5 -0.16 -13.22 -12.77
C GLN A 5 -0.85 -11.95 -12.26
N PHE A 6 -1.99 -11.57 -12.83
CA PHE A 6 -2.79 -10.45 -12.34
C PHE A 6 -3.34 -10.70 -10.93
N ASP A 7 -3.89 -11.89 -10.68
CA ASP A 7 -4.41 -12.28 -9.37
C ASP A 7 -3.29 -12.29 -8.31
N ARG A 8 -2.10 -12.82 -8.65
CA ARG A 8 -0.92 -12.74 -7.77
C ARG A 8 -0.50 -11.30 -7.49
N PHE A 9 -0.57 -10.42 -8.49
CA PHE A 9 -0.23 -9.01 -8.31
C PHE A 9 -1.21 -8.32 -7.35
N ARG A 10 -2.52 -8.54 -7.53
CA ARG A 10 -3.56 -8.02 -6.62
C ARG A 10 -3.33 -8.46 -5.18
N VAL A 11 -3.06 -9.74 -4.95
CA VAL A 11 -2.77 -10.27 -3.60
C VAL A 11 -1.55 -9.58 -2.98
N ARG A 12 -0.48 -9.35 -3.76
CA ARG A 12 0.72 -8.66 -3.25
C ARG A 12 0.47 -7.21 -2.88
N VAL A 13 -0.41 -6.51 -3.60
CA VAL A 13 -0.82 -5.14 -3.23
C VAL A 13 -1.57 -5.15 -1.91
N ASP A 14 -2.50 -6.10 -1.71
CA ASP A 14 -3.23 -6.24 -0.44
C ASP A 14 -2.28 -6.59 0.73
N GLU A 15 -1.31 -7.47 0.49
CA GLU A 15 -0.27 -7.80 1.49
C GLU A 15 0.60 -6.59 1.84
N ALA A 16 1.04 -5.83 0.84
CA ALA A 16 1.82 -4.61 1.04
C ALA A 16 1.04 -3.57 1.84
N ALA A 17 -0.25 -3.36 1.53
CA ALA A 17 -1.11 -2.43 2.25
C ALA A 17 -1.25 -2.84 3.73
N ARG A 18 -1.45 -4.14 4.00
CA ARG A 18 -1.50 -4.66 5.37
C ARG A 18 -0.19 -4.42 6.13
N HIS A 19 0.96 -4.65 5.48
CA HIS A 19 2.26 -4.39 6.11
C HIS A 19 2.50 -2.90 6.38
N ALA A 20 2.12 -2.02 5.46
CA ALA A 20 2.22 -0.58 5.64
C ALA A 20 1.33 -0.11 6.81
N CYS A 21 0.09 -0.61 6.92
CA CYS A 21 -0.77 -0.32 8.06
C CYS A 21 -0.14 -0.74 9.40
N HIS A 22 0.47 -1.93 9.47
CA HIS A 22 1.17 -2.37 10.68
C HIS A 22 2.39 -1.49 10.99
N ALA A 23 3.15 -1.08 9.96
CA ALA A 23 4.27 -0.16 10.13
C ALA A 23 3.78 1.19 10.68
N LEU A 24 2.70 1.74 10.14
CA LEU A 24 2.13 3.00 10.61
C LEU A 24 1.73 2.93 12.09
N LEU A 25 1.10 1.83 12.52
CA LEU A 25 0.75 1.61 13.93
C LEU A 25 1.99 1.53 14.83
N ALA A 26 3.07 0.90 14.36
CA ALA A 26 4.33 0.85 15.11
C ALA A 26 5.03 2.22 15.19
N LEU A 27 4.79 3.09 14.22
CA LEU A 27 5.37 4.43 14.13
C LEU A 27 4.47 5.53 14.72
N ASP A 28 3.32 5.20 15.31
CA ASP A 28 2.33 6.20 15.78
C ASP A 28 2.95 7.26 16.73
N ALA A 29 3.88 6.85 17.57
CA ALA A 29 4.61 7.76 18.47
C ALA A 29 5.43 8.82 17.72
N LEU A 30 5.90 8.53 16.50
CA LEU A 30 6.72 9.44 15.70
C LEU A 30 5.90 10.58 15.09
N ARG A 31 4.57 10.45 15.00
CA ARG A 31 3.66 11.47 14.44
C ARG A 31 3.84 12.84 15.09
N THR A 32 4.20 12.87 16.37
CA THR A 32 4.41 14.09 17.16
C THR A 32 5.83 14.20 17.71
N SER A 33 6.81 13.48 17.12
CA SER A 33 8.22 13.62 17.52
C SER A 33 8.69 15.06 17.31
N ASP A 34 9.66 15.52 18.11
CA ASP A 34 10.34 16.80 17.89
C ASP A 34 11.32 16.71 16.71
N ASP A 35 11.79 15.50 16.38
CA ASP A 35 12.66 15.25 15.24
C ASP A 35 11.85 15.32 13.92
N PRO A 36 12.19 16.24 12.99
CA PRO A 36 11.51 16.33 11.69
C PRO A 36 11.64 15.07 10.83
N ASP A 37 12.74 14.33 10.92
CA ASP A 37 12.98 13.15 10.10
C ASP A 37 12.11 11.98 10.59
N GLU A 38 11.88 11.87 11.90
CA GLU A 38 10.96 10.88 12.47
C GLU A 38 9.50 11.17 12.07
N ARG A 39 9.09 12.44 12.11
CA ARG A 39 7.76 12.84 11.62
C ARG A 39 7.60 12.57 10.13
N ALA A 40 8.64 12.82 9.34
CA ALA A 40 8.65 12.52 7.91
C ALA A 40 8.46 11.01 7.67
N ALA A 41 9.16 10.15 8.42
CA ALA A 41 9.01 8.71 8.31
C ALA A 41 7.56 8.23 8.59
N TYR A 42 6.87 8.82 9.58
CA TYR A 42 5.45 8.56 9.79
C TYR A 42 4.59 9.00 8.59
N SER A 43 4.84 10.22 8.07
CA SER A 43 4.10 10.76 6.92
C SER A 43 4.29 9.91 5.67
N ASP A 44 5.52 9.49 5.37
CA ASP A 44 5.86 8.69 4.19
C ASP A 44 5.12 7.34 4.20
N VAL A 45 5.03 6.68 5.37
CA VAL A 45 4.28 5.42 5.50
C VAL A 45 2.77 5.66 5.38
N HIS A 46 2.27 6.78 5.92
CA HIS A 46 0.86 7.16 5.77
C HIS A 46 0.50 7.40 4.29
N ASP A 47 1.36 8.10 3.54
CA ASP A 47 1.17 8.38 2.12
C ASP A 47 1.27 7.11 1.28
N LEU A 48 2.20 6.20 1.61
CA LEU A 48 2.28 4.88 0.98
C LEU A 48 0.97 4.08 1.11
N ILE A 49 0.29 4.15 2.26
CA ILE A 49 -1.01 3.49 2.44
C ILE A 49 -2.07 4.09 1.50
N ALA A 50 -2.06 5.42 1.31
CA ALA A 50 -2.96 6.09 0.39
C ALA A 50 -2.70 5.66 -1.06
N ASP A 51 -1.43 5.60 -1.48
CA ASP A 51 -1.03 5.15 -2.82
C ASP A 51 -1.45 3.70 -3.09
N LEU A 52 -1.21 2.80 -2.13
CA LEU A 52 -1.62 1.39 -2.24
C LEU A 52 -3.15 1.24 -2.30
N SER A 53 -3.88 2.07 -1.56
CA SER A 53 -5.35 2.10 -1.60
C SER A 53 -5.86 2.58 -2.95
N SER A 54 -5.24 3.62 -3.52
CA SER A 54 -5.56 4.11 -4.87
C SER A 54 -5.30 3.04 -5.93
N LEU A 55 -4.11 2.41 -5.88
CA LEU A 55 -3.75 1.32 -6.78
C LEU A 55 -4.73 0.15 -6.68
N ARG A 56 -5.20 -0.17 -5.47
CA ARG A 56 -6.18 -1.24 -5.27
C ARG A 56 -7.52 -0.95 -5.97
N VAL A 57 -7.99 0.30 -5.89
CA VAL A 57 -9.21 0.75 -6.58
C VAL A 57 -9.03 0.71 -8.10
N GLU A 58 -7.86 1.11 -8.60
CA GLU A 58 -7.54 1.02 -10.03
C GLU A 58 -7.52 -0.43 -10.51
N LEU A 59 -6.94 -1.35 -9.72
CA LEU A 59 -6.92 -2.78 -10.02
C LEU A 59 -8.33 -3.40 -10.06
N ASP A 60 -9.27 -2.91 -9.24
CA ASP A 60 -10.67 -3.34 -9.28
C ASP A 60 -11.44 -2.85 -10.51
N ARG A 61 -10.98 -1.76 -11.12
CA ARG A 61 -11.56 -1.21 -12.35
C ARG A 61 -10.87 -1.75 -13.61
N TRP A 62 -9.75 -2.44 -13.45
CA TRP A 62 -9.00 -2.98 -14.57
C TRP A 62 -9.78 -4.13 -15.23
N PRO A 63 -9.99 -4.08 -16.56
CA PRO A 63 -10.71 -5.14 -17.27
C PRO A 63 -9.99 -6.47 -17.09
N GLU A 64 -10.73 -7.53 -16.75
CA GLU A 64 -10.14 -8.84 -16.48
C GLU A 64 -9.23 -9.28 -17.64
N PRO A 65 -7.99 -9.74 -17.36
CA PRO A 65 -7.13 -10.27 -18.41
C PRO A 65 -7.84 -11.43 -19.11
N VAL A 66 -7.89 -11.39 -20.43
CA VAL A 66 -8.37 -12.51 -21.24
C VAL A 66 -7.24 -13.53 -21.29
N ASP A 67 -7.54 -14.79 -20.97
CA ASP A 67 -6.60 -15.89 -21.16
C ASP A 67 -6.42 -16.13 -22.67
N ASP A 68 -5.19 -16.04 -23.18
CA ASP A 68 -4.80 -16.44 -24.54
C ASP A 68 -4.63 -17.97 -24.65
#